data_AF-A0A061P7B3-F1
#
_entry.id   AF-A0A061P7B3-F1
#
_cell.length_a   1.000
_cell.length_b   1.000
_cell.length_c   1.000
_cell.angle_alpha   90.00
_cell.angle_beta   90.00
_cell.angle_gamma   90.00
#
_symmetry.space_group_name_H-M   'P 1'
#
loop_
_entity.id
_entity.type
_entity.pdbx_description
1 polymer ?
#
loop_
_entity_poly.entity_id
_entity_poly.type
_entity_poly.pdbx_seq_one_letter_code
_entity_poly.pdbx_strand_id
1 'polypeptide(L)' 'MCMKDDYMKSGQLKPGHNVQLATDGQYARASEVFPNLTDTRTFIAFLDMIKQDFFELPACIVGNAGYGSEQITTM' A
#
# COMPACT_ATOMS: atom_id res chain seq x y z
N MET A 1 4.98 0.73 -10.89
CA MET A 1 5.96 1.75 -11.32
C MET A 1 7.30 1.04 -11.51
N CYS A 2 8.06 1.28 -12.58
CA CYS A 2 9.39 0.68 -12.73
C CYS A 2 10.44 1.72 -12.38
N MET A 3 11.38 1.38 -11.48
CA MET A 3 12.40 2.32 -11.03
C MET A 3 13.58 2.32 -12.01
N LYS A 4 14.08 3.52 -12.33
CA LYS A 4 15.30 3.67 -13.15
C LYS A 4 16.51 3.33 -12.30
N ASP A 5 17.17 2.24 -12.67
CA ASP A 5 18.61 2.07 -12.56
C ASP A 5 19.06 1.28 -13.78
N ASP A 6 19.27 2.00 -14.89
CA ASP A 6 19.80 1.41 -16.12
C ASP A 6 21.33 1.58 -16.15
N TYR A 7 22.00 1.06 -15.13
CA TYR A 7 23.47 1.09 -15.05
C TYR A 7 24.11 0.25 -16.17
N MET A 8 23.42 -0.82 -16.59
CA MET A 8 23.90 -1.78 -17.58
C MET A 8 23.44 -1.47 -19.02
N LYS A 9 22.65 -0.41 -19.25
CA LYS A 9 22.08 -0.03 -20.56
C LYS A 9 21.34 -1.17 -21.29
N SER A 10 20.81 -2.13 -20.55
CA SER A 10 20.14 -3.31 -21.11
C SER A 10 18.64 -3.11 -21.28
N GLY A 11 18.10 -1.95 -20.85
CA GLY A 11 16.66 -1.65 -20.94
C GLY A 11 15.79 -2.42 -19.94
N GLN A 12 16.39 -3.26 -19.09
CA GLN A 12 15.69 -3.97 -18.02
C GLN A 12 15.59 -3.07 -16.78
N LEU A 13 14.37 -2.62 -16.49
CA LEU A 13 14.09 -1.81 -15.30
C LEU A 13 13.91 -2.70 -14.07
N LYS A 14 14.38 -2.22 -12.90
CA LYS A 14 14.14 -2.91 -11.63
C LYS A 14 12.64 -2.88 -11.31
N PRO A 15 12.07 -3.98 -10.77
CA PRO A 15 10.69 -3.99 -10.31
C PRO A 15 10.52 -2.96 -9.19
N GLY A 16 9.60 -2.01 -9.37
CA GLY A 16 9.24 -1.09 -8.30
C GLY A 16 8.27 -1.76 -7.35
N HIS A 17 8.40 -1.43 -6.07
CA HIS A 17 7.55 -1.93 -5.00
C HIS A 17 6.73 -0.76 -4.45
N ASN A 18 5.49 -1.03 -4.08
CA ASN A 18 4.60 -0.05 -3.46
C ASN A 18 4.62 -0.26 -1.94
N VAL A 19 5.07 0.74 -1.20
CA VAL A 19 5.09 0.71 0.27
C VAL A 19 3.80 1.30 0.79
N GLN A 20 3.11 0.56 1.66
CA GLN A 20 1.91 1.02 2.37
C GLN A 20 2.25 1.31 3.83
N LEU A 21 1.63 2.36 4.36
CA LEU A 21 1.82 2.79 5.74
C LEU A 21 0.47 3.16 6.35
N ALA A 22 0.15 2.57 7.50
CA ALA A 22 -0.98 2.93 8.33
C ALA A 22 -0.50 3.75 9.53
N THR A 23 -1.11 4.92 9.70
CA THR A 23 -0.84 5.80 10.84
C THR A 23 -2.10 6.02 11.65
N ASP A 24 -1.97 5.96 12.97
CA ASP A 24 -3.05 6.20 13.91
C ASP A 24 -2.50 7.02 15.09
N GLY A 25 -3.21 8.08 15.48
CA GLY A 25 -2.79 8.93 16.61
C GLY A 25 -1.38 9.52 16.50
N GLN A 26 -0.92 9.85 15.28
CA GLN A 26 0.46 10.31 14.97
C GLN A 26 1.55 9.23 15.04
N TYR A 27 1.19 7.96 15.24
CA TYR A 27 2.13 6.84 15.24
C TYR A 27 1.98 5.98 13.98
N ALA A 28 3.09 5.46 13.47
CA ALA A 28 3.08 4.40 12.47
C ALA A 28 2.74 3.07 13.16
N ARG A 29 1.64 2.44 12.75
CA ARG A 29 1.09 1.25 13.43
C ARG A 29 1.22 -0.03 12.61
N ALA A 30 1.24 0.09 11.28
CA ALA A 30 1.53 -1.01 10.37
C ALA A 30 2.18 -0.50 9.08
N SER A 31 3.08 -1.29 8.51
CA SER A 31 3.74 -0.99 7.24
C SER A 31 4.02 -2.27 6.49
N GLU A 32 3.86 -2.27 5.17
CA GLU A 32 4.11 -3.45 4.34
C GLU A 32 4.60 -3.06 2.95
N VAL A 33 5.38 -3.95 2.33
CA VAL A 33 5.95 -3.74 1.00
C VAL A 33 5.29 -4.68 0.01
N PHE A 34 4.56 -4.10 -0.94
CA PHE A 34 3.90 -4.86 -1.98
C PHE A 34 4.71 -4.87 -3.28
N PRO A 35 4.87 -6.02 -3.95
CA PRO A 35 5.56 -6.10 -5.24
C PRO A 35 4.73 -5.55 -6.41
N ASN A 36 3.49 -5.13 -6.15
CA ASN A 36 2.57 -4.65 -7.17
C ASN A 36 2.98 -3.28 -7.72
N LEU A 37 2.87 -3.12 -9.03
CA LEU A 37 3.19 -1.88 -9.74
C LEU A 37 2.13 -0.78 -9.57
N THR A 38 0.93 -1.12 -9.12
CA THR A 38 -0.26 -0.24 -9.09
C THR A 38 -1.01 -0.44 -7.78
N ASP A 39 -1.53 0.65 -7.23
CA ASP A 39 -2.15 0.68 -5.89
C ASP A 39 -3.53 0.01 -5.82
N THR A 40 -4.14 -0.29 -6.97
CA THR A 40 -5.51 -0.84 -7.12
C THR A 40 -5.72 -2.27 -6.61
N ARG A 41 -4.73 -2.90 -5.99
CA ARG A 41 -4.92 -4.21 -5.32
C ARG A 41 -4.25 -4.29 -3.95
N THR A 42 -3.60 -3.20 -3.52
CA THR A 42 -2.79 -3.20 -2.30
C THR A 42 -3.58 -2.73 -1.09
N PHE A 43 -4.67 -1.98 -1.26
CA PHE A 43 -5.41 -1.45 -0.12
C PHE A 43 -6.14 -2.53 0.66
N ILE A 44 -6.96 -3.34 -0.01
CA ILE A 44 -7.73 -4.42 0.63
C ILE A 44 -6.79 -5.43 1.28
N ALA A 45 -5.75 -5.86 0.55
CA ALA A 45 -4.76 -6.80 1.08
C ALA A 45 -4.02 -6.23 2.31
N PHE A 46 -3.74 -4.93 2.33
CA PHE A 46 -3.13 -4.26 3.47
C PHE A 46 -4.07 -4.20 4.67
N LEU A 47 -5.36 -3.91 4.47
CA LEU A 47 -6.35 -3.89 5.54
C LEU A 47 -6.61 -5.28 6.14
N ASP A 48 -6.65 -6.32 5.31
CA ASP A 48 -6.81 -7.70 5.76
C ASP A 48 -5.61 -8.16 6.59
N MET A 49 -4.39 -7.80 6.15
CA MET A 49 -3.18 -8.05 6.92
C MET A 49 -3.21 -7.32 8.27
N ILE A 50 -3.61 -6.04 8.31
CA ILE A 50 -3.71 -5.29 9.57
C ILE A 50 -4.68 -5.99 10.54
N LYS A 51 -5.83 -6.45 10.05
CA LYS A 51 -6.82 -7.19 10.85
C LYS A 51 -6.28 -8.51 11.42
N GLN A 52 -5.47 -9.23 10.64
CA GLN A 52 -4.95 -10.53 11.03
C GLN A 52 -3.76 -10.40 11.99
N ASP A 53 -2.82 -9.51 11.68
CA ASP A 53 -1.49 -9.54 12.29
C ASP A 53 -1.23 -8.39 13.28
N PHE A 54 -2.02 -7.31 13.23
CA PHE A 54 -1.73 -6.08 13.98
C PHE A 54 -2.84 -5.65 14.94
N PHE A 55 -4.01 -5.23 14.44
CA PHE A 55 -5.10 -4.69 15.26
C PHE A 55 -6.45 -4.68 14.52
N GLU A 56 -7.55 -4.59 15.27
CA GLU A 56 -8.88 -4.38 14.70
C GLU A 56 -8.97 -3.03 13.99
N LEU A 57 -9.55 -3.01 12.79
CA LEU A 57 -9.65 -1.78 12.02
C LEU A 57 -10.55 -0.73 12.71
N PRO A 58 -10.18 0.56 12.64
CA PRO A 58 -11.00 1.64 13.15
C PRO A 58 -12.26 1.82 12.32
N ALA A 59 -13.29 2.43 12.91
CA ALA A 59 -14.57 2.70 12.24
C ALA A 59 -14.42 3.61 11.00
N CYS A 60 -13.43 4.49 10.99
CA CYS A 60 -13.11 5.35 9.86
C CYS A 60 -11.67 5.11 9.41
N ILE A 61 -11.51 4.73 8.14
CA ILE A 61 -10.21 4.60 7.48
C ILE A 61 -10.19 5.59 6.33
N VAL A 62 -9.14 6.42 6.29
CA VAL A 62 -8.91 7.38 5.21
C VAL A 62 -7.68 6.93 4.42
N GLY A 63 -7.86 6.72 3.12
CA GLY A 63 -6.79 6.36 2.20
C GLY A 63 -6.50 7.46 1.19
N ASN A 64 -5.40 7.30 0.44
CA ASN A 64 -5.06 8.19 -0.67
C ASN A 64 -6.12 8.14 -1.77
N ALA A 65 -6.26 9.24 -2.53
CA ALA A 65 -7.23 9.33 -3.64
C ALA A 65 -7.02 8.27 -4.75
N GLY A 66 -5.83 7.68 -4.84
CA GLY A 66 -5.53 6.55 -5.73
C GLY A 66 -6.33 5.28 -5.41
N TYR A 67 -6.93 5.18 -4.22
CA TYR A 67 -7.85 4.11 -3.83
C TYR A 67 -9.31 4.41 -4.14
N GLY A 68 -9.65 5.55 -4.75
CA GLY A 68 -11.04 5.98 -4.95
C GLY A 68 -11.94 5.02 -5.73
N SER A 69 -11.38 4.00 -6.40
CA SER A 69 -12.11 2.91 -7.04
C SER A 69 -12.35 1.69 -6.15
N GLU A 70 -11.60 1.54 -5.06
CA GLU A 70 -11.77 0.49 -4.05
C GLU A 70 -12.53 1.12 -2.86
N GLN A 71 -13.73 0.63 -2.59
CA GLN A 71 -14.69 1.25 -1.66
C GLN A 71 -14.05 1.72 -0.36
N ILE A 72 -14.03 3.04 -0.14
CA ILE A 72 -13.81 3.63 1.18
C ILE A 72 -15.14 3.49 1.92
N THR A 73 -15.35 2.33 2.53
CA THR A 73 -16.52 2.08 3.38
C THR A 73 -16.28 2.76 4.73
N THR A 74 -16.92 3.90 4.94
CA THR A 74 -17.30 4.35 6.29
C THR A 74 -18.46 3.46 6.73
N MET A 75 -18.27 2.66 7.79
CA MET A 75 -19.38 2.03 8.51
C MET A 75 -19.66 2.80 9.79
#